data_AF-A0A2S9K237-F1
#
_entry.id   AF-A0A2S9K237-F1
#
_cell.length_a   1.000
_cell.length_b   1.000
_cell.length_c   1.000
_cell.angle_alpha   90.00
_cell.angle_beta   90.00
_cell.angle_gamma   90.00
#
_symmetry.space_group_name_H-M   'P 1'
#
loop_
_entity.id
_entity.type
_entity.pdbx_description
1 polymer ?
#
loop_
_entity_poly.entity_id
_entity_poly.type
_entity_poly.pdbx_seq_one_letter_code
_entity_poly.pdbx_strand_id
1 'polypeptide(L)'
;MINTLADADGLGTISYQWLADGAAITGATGSTITLTQAQVGKTISVKASYTDGKGTAESVTSSATLSVVKAAPTVPFNDFNGDGKADLRWVKDNGEVSLWLMNGTSATATANFGPFNGWSVKDGSRDFNGDGKTDLLFTNANGTAAIWTMNGLTAIAKAEHGPYAGWKLVDAAGDYNGDGKADLRWVKDSGEVSLWLMNGASPLATAN
;
A
#
# COMPACT_ATOMS: atom_id res chain seq x y z
N MET A 1 -5.78 20.62 -12.63
CA MET A 1 -6.19 21.81 -11.84
C MET A 1 -6.43 22.96 -12.79
N ILE A 2 -7.44 23.78 -12.51
CA ILE A 2 -7.69 25.06 -13.20
C ILE A 2 -6.76 26.08 -12.53
N ASN A 3 -5.97 26.85 -13.30
CA ASN A 3 -5.12 27.89 -12.71
C ASN A 3 -5.98 29.07 -12.25
N THR A 4 -5.55 29.77 -11.21
CA THR A 4 -6.24 30.95 -10.64
C THR A 4 -5.49 32.24 -10.94
N LEU A 5 -4.66 32.25 -12.00
CA LEU A 5 -3.94 33.45 -12.38
C LEU A 5 -4.95 34.51 -12.83
N ALA A 6 -4.68 35.76 -12.48
CA ALA A 6 -5.46 36.91 -12.89
C ALA A 6 -4.52 38.10 -12.99
N ASP A 7 -4.59 38.83 -14.09
CA ASP A 7 -3.89 40.09 -14.30
C ASP A 7 -4.87 41.13 -14.86
N ALA A 8 -4.72 42.39 -14.45
CA ALA A 8 -5.64 43.47 -14.75
C ALA A 8 -5.70 43.80 -16.25
N ASP A 9 -4.61 43.56 -16.98
CA ASP A 9 -4.50 43.82 -18.42
C ASP A 9 -4.66 42.54 -19.28
N GLY A 10 -4.98 41.41 -18.64
CA GLY A 10 -5.27 40.13 -19.29
C GLY A 10 -4.07 39.18 -19.36
N LEU A 11 -4.37 37.88 -19.26
CA LEU A 11 -3.36 36.83 -19.38
C LEU A 11 -3.14 36.46 -20.85
N GLY A 12 -1.91 36.52 -21.33
CA GLY A 12 -1.52 35.85 -22.56
C GLY A 12 -1.50 34.33 -22.40
N THR A 13 -0.97 33.62 -23.40
CA THR A 13 -0.82 32.16 -23.35
C THR A 13 0.06 31.75 -22.17
N ILE A 14 -0.47 30.90 -21.28
CA ILE A 14 0.26 30.39 -20.13
C ILE A 14 1.11 29.18 -20.55
N SER A 15 2.37 29.20 -20.16
CA SER A 15 3.33 28.10 -20.26
C SER A 15 3.67 27.55 -18.87
N TYR A 16 3.97 26.25 -18.78
CA TYR A 16 4.31 25.60 -17.52
C TYR A 16 5.73 25.01 -17.56
N GLN A 17 6.35 24.94 -16.39
CA GLN A 17 7.56 24.17 -16.14
C GLN A 17 7.46 23.54 -14.75
N TRP A 18 7.50 22.22 -14.67
CA TRP A 18 7.52 21.50 -13.40
C TRP A 18 8.92 21.46 -12.80
N LEU A 19 9.01 21.53 -11.47
CA LEU A 19 10.26 21.53 -10.72
C LEU A 19 10.26 20.42 -9.67
N ALA A 20 11.43 19.84 -9.41
CA ALA A 20 11.72 18.93 -8.30
C ALA A 20 12.80 19.56 -7.41
N ASP A 21 12.51 19.77 -6.13
CA ASP A 21 13.37 20.53 -5.20
C ASP A 21 13.82 21.88 -5.75
N GLY A 22 12.93 22.55 -6.50
CA GLY A 22 13.19 23.84 -7.15
C GLY A 22 14.02 23.76 -8.44
N ALA A 23 14.51 22.59 -8.84
CA ALA A 23 15.20 22.39 -10.12
C ALA A 23 14.23 21.96 -11.22
N ALA A 24 14.39 22.49 -12.44
CA ALA A 24 13.51 22.16 -13.56
C ALA A 24 13.58 20.66 -13.92
N ILE A 25 12.42 20.03 -14.10
CA ILE A 25 12.31 18.68 -14.65
C ILE A 25 12.30 18.80 -16.18
N THR A 26 13.35 18.33 -16.83
CA THR A 26 13.53 18.44 -18.29
C THR A 26 12.30 17.92 -19.05
N GLY A 27 11.75 18.75 -19.93
CA GLY A 27 10.62 18.39 -20.80
C GLY A 27 9.25 18.39 -20.11
N ALA A 28 9.17 18.64 -18.80
CA ALA A 28 7.90 18.68 -18.07
C ALA A 28 7.23 20.05 -18.20
N THR A 29 6.60 20.31 -19.35
CA THR A 29 5.91 21.58 -19.67
C THR A 29 4.40 21.44 -19.85
N GLY A 30 3.86 20.23 -19.66
CA GLY A 30 2.43 19.96 -19.73
C GLY A 30 1.66 20.55 -18.54
N SER A 31 0.33 20.63 -18.69
CA SER A 31 -0.59 21.00 -17.61
C SER A 31 -0.66 19.95 -16.48
N THR A 32 -0.08 18.77 -16.70
CA THR A 32 0.11 17.69 -15.72
C THR A 32 1.51 17.09 -15.87
N ILE A 33 2.03 16.48 -14.81
CA ILE A 33 3.26 15.69 -14.83
C ILE A 33 2.98 14.27 -14.35
N THR A 34 3.65 13.29 -14.97
CA THR A 34 3.77 11.93 -14.43
C THR A 34 5.11 11.82 -13.71
N LEU A 35 5.08 11.55 -12.41
CA LEU A 35 6.28 11.40 -11.60
C LEU A 35 6.97 10.05 -11.86
N THR A 36 8.28 10.01 -11.66
CA THR A 36 9.08 8.79 -11.77
C THR A 36 9.86 8.55 -10.48
N GLN A 37 10.59 7.42 -10.40
CA GLN A 37 11.48 7.17 -9.27
C GLN A 37 12.52 8.26 -9.05
N ALA A 38 12.90 9.03 -10.07
CA ALA A 38 13.86 10.13 -9.94
C ALA A 38 13.34 11.30 -9.08
N GLN A 39 12.04 11.35 -8.81
CA GLN A 39 11.39 12.35 -7.97
C GLN A 39 11.10 11.86 -6.55
N VAL A 40 11.29 10.57 -6.23
CA VAL A 40 11.08 10.07 -4.86
C VAL A 40 12.03 10.79 -3.89
N GLY A 41 11.46 11.21 -2.75
CA GLY A 41 12.12 12.02 -1.72
C GLY A 41 12.07 13.53 -1.98
N LYS A 42 11.74 13.96 -3.21
CA LYS A 42 11.77 15.36 -3.62
C LYS A 42 10.41 16.04 -3.47
N THR A 43 10.43 17.34 -3.25
CA THR A 43 9.22 18.19 -3.32
C THR A 43 8.92 18.57 -4.76
N ILE A 44 7.65 18.76 -5.12
CA ILE A 44 7.22 19.15 -6.48
C ILE A 44 6.55 20.52 -6.45
N SER A 45 6.89 21.38 -7.42
CA SER A 45 6.19 22.63 -7.68
C SER A 45 6.06 22.87 -9.19
N VAL A 46 5.24 23.85 -9.58
CA VAL A 46 5.08 24.25 -10.99
C VAL A 46 5.26 25.76 -11.11
N LYS A 47 6.06 26.19 -12.09
CA LYS A 47 6.18 27.58 -12.51
C LYS A 47 5.29 27.81 -13.72
N ALA A 48 4.32 28.71 -13.61
CA ALA A 48 3.51 29.20 -14.71
C ALA A 48 4.08 30.54 -15.20
N SER A 49 4.22 30.72 -16.52
CA SER A 49 4.73 31.98 -17.11
C SER A 49 3.86 32.41 -18.28
N TYR A 50 3.63 33.72 -18.43
CA TYR A 50 2.85 34.32 -19.52
C TYR A 50 3.41 35.70 -19.90
N THR A 51 2.95 36.23 -21.03
CA THR A 51 3.18 37.63 -21.41
C THR A 51 1.84 38.36 -21.40
N ASP A 52 1.75 39.49 -20.72
CA ASP A 52 0.51 40.27 -20.60
C ASP A 52 0.16 41.01 -21.91
N GLY A 53 -0.98 41.72 -21.92
CA GLY A 53 -1.41 42.55 -23.05
C GLY A 53 -0.50 43.75 -23.38
N LYS A 54 0.47 44.07 -22.52
CA LYS A 54 1.46 45.15 -22.68
C LYS A 54 2.86 44.65 -23.05
N GLY A 55 3.05 43.33 -23.18
CA GLY A 55 4.33 42.72 -23.51
C GLY A 55 5.24 42.41 -22.31
N THR A 56 4.74 42.54 -21.07
CA THR A 56 5.49 42.20 -19.86
C THR A 56 5.51 40.69 -19.67
N ALA A 57 6.70 40.11 -19.47
CA ALA A 57 6.83 38.70 -19.11
C ALA A 57 6.64 38.51 -17.60
N GLU A 58 5.66 37.69 -17.22
CA GLU A 58 5.33 37.40 -15.84
C GLU A 58 5.45 35.91 -15.52
N SER A 59 5.70 35.58 -14.26
CA SER A 59 5.70 34.19 -13.81
C SER A 59 5.38 34.04 -12.33
N VAL A 60 4.69 32.96 -11.99
CA VAL A 60 4.32 32.58 -10.61
C VAL A 60 4.68 31.13 -10.39
N THR A 61 5.28 30.81 -9.25
CA THR A 61 5.58 29.44 -8.83
C THR A 61 4.64 29.02 -7.71
N SER A 62 4.06 27.82 -7.81
CA SER A 62 3.21 27.27 -6.76
C SER A 62 3.99 26.99 -5.47
N SER A 63 3.27 26.85 -4.35
CA SER A 63 3.84 26.18 -3.17
C SER A 63 4.30 24.76 -3.55
N ALA A 64 5.35 24.29 -2.88
CA ALA A 64 5.85 22.94 -3.07
C ALA A 64 4.96 21.92 -2.34
N THR A 65 4.82 20.71 -2.90
CA THR A 65 4.18 19.58 -2.23
C THR A 65 5.03 19.07 -1.07
N LEU A 66 4.47 18.15 -0.27
CA LEU A 66 5.29 17.24 0.53
C LEU A 66 6.22 16.42 -0.39
N SER A 67 7.27 15.84 0.19
CA SER A 67 8.16 14.94 -0.53
C SER A 67 7.39 13.78 -1.15
N VAL A 68 7.66 13.52 -2.42
CA VAL A 68 7.11 12.39 -3.16
C VAL A 68 7.56 11.11 -2.47
N VAL A 69 6.61 10.34 -1.99
CA VAL A 69 6.89 8.99 -1.48
C VAL A 69 6.92 8.01 -2.64
N LYS A 70 7.79 7.01 -2.53
CA LYS A 70 7.73 5.86 -3.44
C LYS A 70 6.36 5.22 -3.26
N ALA A 71 5.62 5.03 -4.35
CA ALA A 71 4.43 4.20 -4.29
C ALA A 71 4.87 2.82 -3.79
N ALA A 72 4.26 2.34 -2.69
CA ALA A 72 4.47 0.98 -2.24
C ALA A 72 4.26 0.06 -3.44
N PRO A 73 5.11 -0.96 -3.66
CA PRO A 73 4.84 -1.94 -4.70
C PRO A 73 3.42 -2.44 -4.49
N THR A 74 2.59 -2.32 -5.52
CA THR A 74 1.27 -2.94 -5.49
C THR A 74 1.52 -4.44 -5.56
N VAL A 75 1.71 -5.08 -4.41
CA VAL A 75 1.76 -6.53 -4.30
C VAL A 75 0.40 -7.02 -4.82
N PRO A 76 0.35 -7.73 -5.96
CA PRO A 76 -0.92 -8.28 -6.43
C PRO A 76 -1.51 -9.13 -5.32
N PHE A 77 -2.83 -9.12 -5.22
CA PHE A 77 -3.49 -9.98 -4.25
C PHE A 77 -3.05 -11.44 -4.45
N ASN A 78 -2.61 -12.09 -3.38
CA ASN A 78 -2.06 -13.46 -3.41
C ASN A 78 -0.76 -13.63 -4.22
N ASP A 79 0.14 -12.64 -4.32
CA ASP A 79 1.50 -12.88 -4.82
C ASP A 79 2.38 -13.44 -3.69
N PHE A 80 2.50 -14.77 -3.54
CA PHE A 80 3.23 -15.40 -2.43
C PHE A 80 4.74 -15.48 -2.69
N ASN A 81 5.19 -15.35 -3.94
CA ASN A 81 6.61 -15.46 -4.31
C ASN A 81 7.28 -14.11 -4.66
N GLY A 82 6.50 -13.04 -4.82
CA GLY A 82 6.96 -11.69 -5.10
C GLY A 82 7.37 -11.46 -6.55
N ASP A 83 6.90 -12.29 -7.50
CA ASP A 83 7.22 -12.13 -8.92
C ASP A 83 6.38 -11.06 -9.63
N GLY A 84 5.50 -10.38 -8.89
CA GLY A 84 4.61 -9.34 -9.40
C GLY A 84 3.37 -9.89 -10.09
N LYS A 85 3.05 -11.18 -9.92
CA LYS A 85 1.82 -11.81 -10.40
C LYS A 85 1.08 -12.48 -9.25
N ALA A 86 -0.24 -12.56 -9.38
CA ALA A 86 -1.05 -13.29 -8.41
C ALA A 86 -0.85 -14.81 -8.57
N ASP A 87 -0.70 -15.48 -7.43
CA ASP A 87 -0.73 -16.93 -7.28
C ASP A 87 -2.14 -17.39 -6.84
N LEU A 88 -2.35 -18.71 -6.77
CA LEU A 88 -3.62 -19.29 -6.36
C LEU A 88 -3.58 -19.84 -4.93
N ARG A 89 -4.69 -19.64 -4.22
CA ARG A 89 -4.97 -20.24 -2.92
C ARG A 89 -6.29 -20.99 -2.97
N TRP A 90 -6.27 -22.26 -2.58
CA TRP A 90 -7.46 -23.06 -2.31
C TRP A 90 -7.61 -23.30 -0.82
N VAL A 91 -8.86 -23.38 -0.36
CA VAL A 91 -9.20 -23.65 1.04
C VAL A 91 -10.16 -24.82 1.06
N LYS A 92 -9.81 -25.87 1.80
CA LYS A 92 -10.70 -27.02 2.03
C LYS A 92 -11.62 -26.75 3.20
N ASP A 93 -12.73 -27.49 3.29
CA ASP A 93 -13.71 -27.38 4.38
C ASP A 93 -13.12 -27.62 5.77
N ASN A 94 -12.02 -28.38 5.85
CA ASN A 94 -11.29 -28.63 7.10
C ASN A 94 -10.28 -27.53 7.48
N GLY A 95 -10.26 -26.42 6.74
CA GLY A 95 -9.34 -25.29 6.94
C GLY A 95 -7.93 -25.49 6.39
N GLU A 96 -7.63 -26.62 5.74
CA GLU A 96 -6.37 -26.80 5.01
C GLU A 96 -6.30 -25.84 3.82
N VAL A 97 -5.14 -25.20 3.65
CA VAL A 97 -4.87 -24.24 2.58
C VAL A 97 -3.87 -24.83 1.61
N SER A 98 -4.22 -24.89 0.33
CA SER A 98 -3.27 -25.25 -0.73
C SER A 98 -2.85 -23.98 -1.48
N LEU A 99 -1.55 -23.67 -1.46
CA LEU A 99 -0.97 -22.56 -2.22
C LEU A 99 -0.28 -23.08 -3.47
N TRP A 100 -0.54 -22.43 -4.60
CA TRP A 100 0.01 -22.77 -5.90
C TRP A 100 0.70 -21.53 -6.46
N LEU A 101 2.04 -21.56 -6.53
CA LEU A 101 2.80 -20.52 -7.21
C LEU A 101 2.54 -20.62 -8.71
N MET A 102 2.19 -19.53 -9.37
CA MET A 102 1.70 -19.52 -10.74
C MET A 102 2.65 -18.81 -11.69
N ASN A 103 2.71 -19.30 -12.93
CA ASN A 103 3.24 -18.55 -14.05
C ASN A 103 2.25 -18.66 -15.22
N GLY A 104 1.38 -17.65 -15.34
CA GLY A 104 0.22 -17.73 -16.22
C GLY A 104 -0.74 -18.81 -15.74
N THR A 105 -1.09 -19.76 -16.61
CA THR A 105 -2.01 -20.86 -16.28
C THR A 105 -1.33 -22.07 -15.65
N SER A 106 -0.02 -22.03 -15.42
CA SER A 106 0.77 -23.17 -14.95
C SER A 106 1.20 -22.99 -13.50
N ALA A 107 0.89 -23.96 -12.65
CA ALA A 107 1.47 -24.03 -11.30
C ALA A 107 2.94 -24.46 -11.39
N THR A 108 3.85 -23.65 -10.87
CA THR A 108 5.30 -23.92 -10.85
C THR A 108 5.72 -24.66 -9.59
N ALA A 109 5.00 -24.46 -8.49
CA ALA A 109 5.16 -25.20 -7.24
C ALA A 109 3.84 -25.18 -6.45
N THR A 110 3.63 -26.19 -5.60
CA THR A 110 2.46 -26.24 -4.72
C THR A 110 2.85 -26.72 -3.33
N ALA A 111 2.15 -26.24 -2.30
CA ALA A 111 2.27 -26.76 -0.94
C ALA A 111 0.95 -26.62 -0.19
N ASN A 112 0.77 -27.46 0.82
CA ASN A 112 -0.37 -27.41 1.72
C ASN A 112 0.06 -26.90 3.10
N PHE A 113 -0.79 -26.09 3.72
CA PHE A 113 -0.60 -25.52 5.05
C PHE A 113 -1.85 -25.78 5.90
N GLY A 114 -1.66 -26.00 7.20
CA GLY A 114 -2.69 -26.62 8.04
C GLY A 114 -2.75 -28.15 7.84
N PRO A 115 -3.83 -28.85 8.21
CA PRO A 115 -5.11 -28.34 8.71
C PRO A 115 -5.05 -27.95 10.17
N PHE A 116 -5.55 -26.75 10.50
CA PHE A 116 -5.82 -26.40 11.88
C PHE A 116 -7.31 -26.48 12.09
N ASN A 117 -7.77 -27.54 12.77
CA ASN A 117 -9.18 -27.70 13.10
C ASN A 117 -9.70 -26.45 13.82
N GLY A 118 -10.81 -25.87 13.35
CA GLY A 118 -11.40 -24.64 13.89
C GLY A 118 -10.78 -23.34 13.39
N TRP A 119 -9.79 -23.39 12.51
CA TRP A 119 -9.22 -22.20 11.86
C TRP A 119 -9.69 -22.08 10.41
N SER A 120 -9.75 -20.84 9.95
CA SER A 120 -10.02 -20.49 8.55
C SER A 120 -9.02 -19.43 8.11
N VAL A 121 -8.53 -19.51 6.88
CA VAL A 121 -7.72 -18.44 6.31
C VAL A 121 -8.62 -17.24 6.01
N LYS A 122 -8.17 -16.05 6.39
CA LYS A 122 -8.87 -14.80 6.07
C LYS A 122 -8.54 -14.42 4.63
N ASP A 123 -9.55 -14.08 3.83
CA ASP A 123 -9.32 -13.45 2.54
C ASP A 123 -8.65 -12.09 2.74
N GLY A 124 -7.79 -11.68 1.82
CA GLY A 124 -7.07 -10.41 1.96
C GLY A 124 -5.70 -10.52 2.62
N SER A 125 -5.09 -11.72 2.73
CA SER A 125 -3.72 -11.82 3.26
C SER A 125 -2.78 -10.86 2.54
N ARG A 126 -1.92 -10.20 3.31
CA ARG A 126 -1.06 -9.10 2.86
C ARG A 126 0.37 -9.33 3.31
N ASP A 127 1.24 -8.44 2.89
CA ASP A 127 2.61 -8.37 3.34
C ASP A 127 2.69 -7.73 4.74
N PHE A 128 2.88 -8.52 5.80
CA PHE A 128 3.04 -8.01 7.17
C PHE A 128 4.51 -7.65 7.48
N ASN A 129 5.48 -8.14 6.69
CA ASN A 129 6.90 -7.96 6.98
C ASN A 129 7.62 -6.97 6.04
N GLY A 130 6.96 -6.52 4.97
CA GLY A 130 7.43 -5.56 3.98
C GLY A 130 8.38 -6.17 2.94
N ASP A 131 8.40 -7.49 2.76
CA ASP A 131 9.32 -8.17 1.85
C ASP A 131 8.80 -8.31 0.40
N GLY A 132 7.64 -7.73 0.12
CA GLY A 132 6.98 -7.73 -1.17
C GLY A 132 6.21 -9.01 -1.49
N LYS A 133 6.04 -9.93 -0.52
CA LYS A 133 5.28 -11.17 -0.69
C LYS A 133 4.06 -11.18 0.19
N THR A 134 3.06 -11.94 -0.24
CA THR A 134 1.85 -12.16 0.51
C THR A 134 2.10 -13.17 1.62
N ASP A 135 1.76 -12.80 2.86
CA ASP A 135 1.79 -13.69 4.00
C ASP A 135 0.45 -14.44 4.16
N LEU A 136 0.28 -15.25 5.21
CA LEU A 136 -1.00 -15.86 5.55
C LEU A 136 -1.53 -15.33 6.88
N LEU A 137 -2.84 -15.07 6.90
CA LEU A 137 -3.59 -14.74 8.10
C LEU A 137 -4.71 -15.76 8.31
N PHE A 138 -4.74 -16.38 9.47
CA PHE A 138 -5.79 -17.28 9.90
C PHE A 138 -6.61 -16.66 11.02
N THR A 139 -7.88 -17.02 11.10
CA THR A 139 -8.79 -16.69 12.19
C THR A 139 -9.43 -17.94 12.74
N ASN A 140 -9.69 -17.97 14.04
CA ASN A 140 -10.41 -19.04 14.71
C ASN A 140 -11.74 -18.52 15.26
N ALA A 141 -12.72 -19.41 15.37
CA ALA A 141 -14.03 -19.09 15.94
C ALA A 141 -13.95 -18.62 17.41
N ASN A 142 -12.91 -19.01 18.16
CA ASN A 142 -12.69 -18.55 19.53
C ASN A 142 -12.17 -17.09 19.62
N GLY A 143 -11.91 -16.43 18.49
CA GLY A 143 -11.39 -15.06 18.43
C GLY A 143 -9.85 -14.95 18.34
N THR A 144 -9.11 -16.06 18.25
CA THR A 144 -7.67 -16.01 17.92
C THR A 144 -7.45 -15.68 16.45
N ALA A 145 -6.33 -15.03 16.18
CA ALA A 145 -5.78 -14.86 14.84
C ALA A 145 -4.35 -15.41 14.80
N ALA A 146 -3.91 -15.91 13.65
CA ALA A 146 -2.53 -16.36 13.46
C ALA A 146 -1.95 -15.74 12.20
N ILE A 147 -0.77 -15.14 12.31
CA ILE A 147 -0.02 -14.60 11.17
C ILE A 147 1.17 -15.49 10.91
N TRP A 148 1.30 -15.90 9.66
CA TRP A 148 2.44 -16.64 9.16
C TRP A 148 3.11 -15.81 8.09
N THR A 149 4.29 -15.27 8.38
CA THR A 149 5.06 -14.60 7.33
C THR A 149 5.66 -15.63 6.39
N MET A 150 5.59 -15.38 5.10
CA MET A 150 5.86 -16.34 4.04
C MET A 150 7.04 -15.90 3.18
N ASN A 151 7.75 -16.89 2.62
CA ASN A 151 8.70 -16.71 1.55
C ASN A 151 8.42 -17.78 0.49
N GLY A 152 7.56 -17.45 -0.48
CA GLY A 152 6.97 -18.45 -1.37
C GLY A 152 6.15 -19.47 -0.57
N LEU A 153 6.50 -20.74 -0.72
CA LEU A 153 5.83 -21.86 -0.04
C LEU A 153 6.46 -22.21 1.33
N THR A 154 7.20 -21.30 1.94
CA THR A 154 7.82 -21.51 3.26
C THR A 154 7.33 -20.48 4.26
N ALA A 155 6.76 -20.92 5.38
CA ALA A 155 6.47 -20.03 6.50
C ALA A 155 7.75 -19.76 7.30
N ILE A 156 8.20 -18.50 7.34
CA ILE A 156 9.46 -18.08 7.97
C ILE A 156 9.29 -17.56 9.40
N ALA A 157 8.10 -17.06 9.75
CA ALA A 157 7.71 -16.81 11.14
C ALA A 157 6.22 -17.10 11.33
N LYS A 158 5.82 -17.46 12.55
CA LYS A 158 4.43 -17.78 12.91
C LYS A 158 4.14 -17.21 14.29
N ALA A 159 3.02 -16.54 14.45
CA ALA A 159 2.55 -16.07 15.75
C ALA A 159 1.02 -16.15 15.83
N GLU A 160 0.52 -16.40 17.03
CA GLU A 160 -0.91 -16.34 17.36
C GLU A 160 -1.18 -15.13 18.26
N HIS A 161 -2.32 -14.49 18.05
CA HIS A 161 -2.80 -13.32 18.79
C HIS A 161 -4.22 -13.60 19.28
N GLY A 162 -4.51 -13.23 20.52
CA GLY A 162 -5.78 -13.51 21.18
C GLY A 162 -5.86 -14.92 21.79
N PRO A 163 -7.08 -15.40 22.14
CA PRO A 163 -8.31 -14.66 22.02
C PRO A 163 -8.36 -13.56 23.10
N TYR A 164 -8.80 -12.37 22.72
CA TYR A 164 -9.04 -11.28 23.68
C TYR A 164 -10.54 -11.23 23.96
N ALA A 165 -10.92 -11.17 25.24
CA ALA A 165 -12.32 -11.29 25.64
C ALA A 165 -13.20 -10.23 24.95
N GLY A 166 -14.17 -10.71 24.16
CA GLY A 166 -15.12 -9.88 23.41
C GLY A 166 -14.53 -9.19 22.18
N TRP A 167 -13.30 -9.49 21.76
CA TRP A 167 -12.69 -8.93 20.55
C TRP A 167 -12.69 -9.91 19.39
N LYS A 168 -12.90 -9.40 18.19
CA LYS A 168 -12.79 -10.16 16.93
C LYS A 168 -11.96 -9.41 15.90
N LEU A 169 -11.17 -10.15 15.13
CA LEU A 169 -10.40 -9.57 14.03
C LEU A 169 -11.34 -9.19 12.87
N VAL A 170 -11.34 -7.91 12.50
CA VAL A 170 -12.17 -7.37 11.42
C VAL A 170 -11.48 -7.58 10.08
N ASP A 171 -10.28 -7.04 9.92
CA ASP A 171 -9.48 -7.13 8.70
C ASP A 171 -7.98 -6.94 8.99
N ALA A 172 -7.19 -7.14 7.94
CA ALA A 172 -5.76 -6.87 7.88
C ALA A 172 -5.42 -6.09 6.61
N ALA A 173 -6.33 -5.21 6.18
CA ALA A 173 -6.29 -4.64 4.84
C ALA A 173 -5.60 -3.28 4.76
N GLY A 174 -5.27 -2.66 5.89
CA GLY A 174 -4.69 -1.32 5.94
C GLY A 174 -3.21 -1.35 6.26
N ASP A 175 -2.45 -0.47 5.63
CA ASP A 175 -1.18 0.05 6.16
C ASP A 175 -1.54 1.37 6.85
N TYR A 176 -1.79 1.33 8.16
CA TYR A 176 -2.34 2.48 8.90
C TYR A 176 -1.26 3.47 9.32
N ASN A 177 0.02 3.06 9.30
CA ASN A 177 1.16 3.92 9.64
C ASN A 177 2.01 4.36 8.43
N GLY A 178 1.74 3.83 7.24
CA GLY A 178 2.45 4.14 5.99
C GLY A 178 3.83 3.50 5.88
N ASP A 179 4.12 2.45 6.63
CA ASP A 179 5.43 1.79 6.64
C ASP A 179 5.59 0.70 5.57
N GLY A 180 4.55 0.49 4.76
CA GLY A 180 4.50 -0.50 3.69
C GLY A 180 4.10 -1.91 4.15
N LYS A 181 3.73 -2.09 5.42
CA LYS A 181 3.27 -3.36 5.97
C LYS A 181 1.79 -3.31 6.28
N ALA A 182 1.15 -4.47 6.24
CA ALA A 182 -0.23 -4.59 6.66
C ALA A 182 -0.36 -4.63 8.18
N ASP A 183 -1.38 -3.94 8.67
CA ASP A 183 -1.74 -3.79 10.06
C ASP A 183 -3.08 -4.47 10.36
N LEU A 184 -3.34 -4.79 11.63
CA LEU A 184 -4.59 -5.42 12.04
C LEU A 184 -5.58 -4.43 12.64
N ARG A 185 -6.86 -4.65 12.35
CA ARG A 185 -7.98 -3.98 13.02
C ARG A 185 -8.87 -4.98 13.74
N TRP A 186 -9.05 -4.78 15.03
CA TRP A 186 -9.95 -5.55 15.89
C TRP A 186 -11.17 -4.70 16.27
N VAL A 187 -12.29 -5.36 16.55
CA VAL A 187 -13.47 -4.71 17.13
C VAL A 187 -13.97 -5.52 18.31
N LYS A 188 -14.35 -4.83 19.37
CA LYS A 188 -14.97 -5.42 20.55
C LYS A 188 -16.47 -5.54 20.36
N ASP A 189 -17.13 -6.44 21.07
CA ASP A 189 -18.58 -6.60 21.07
C ASP A 189 -19.33 -5.31 21.49
N SER A 190 -18.67 -4.45 22.28
CA SER A 190 -19.17 -3.13 22.65
C SER A 190 -18.99 -2.05 21.57
N GLY A 191 -18.33 -2.36 20.44
CA GLY A 191 -18.04 -1.44 19.35
C GLY A 191 -16.71 -0.69 19.46
N GLU A 192 -15.92 -0.91 20.51
CA GLU A 192 -14.56 -0.39 20.64
C GLU A 192 -13.67 -0.96 19.52
N VAL A 193 -12.76 -0.18 18.95
CA VAL A 193 -11.88 -0.60 17.86
C VAL A 193 -10.44 -0.57 18.34
N SER A 194 -9.64 -1.58 18.02
CA SER A 194 -8.22 -1.60 18.34
C SER A 194 -7.41 -1.72 17.05
N LEU A 195 -6.42 -0.85 16.88
CA LEU A 195 -5.49 -0.86 15.76
C LEU A 195 -4.13 -1.36 16.23
N TRP A 196 -3.59 -2.32 15.50
CA TRP A 196 -2.31 -2.93 15.78
C TRP A 196 -1.39 -2.69 14.61
N LEU A 197 -0.39 -1.85 14.84
CA LEU A 197 0.68 -1.60 13.89
C LEU A 197 1.62 -2.80 13.93
N MET A 198 1.82 -3.46 12.80
CA MET A 198 2.50 -4.76 12.74
C MET A 198 3.95 -4.62 12.26
N ASN A 199 4.78 -5.58 12.67
CA ASN A 199 6.12 -5.75 12.15
C ASN A 199 6.40 -7.26 11.98
N GLY A 200 6.02 -7.77 10.83
CA GLY A 200 5.92 -9.20 10.59
C GLY A 200 4.82 -9.83 11.43
N ALA A 201 5.09 -10.99 12.02
CA ALA A 201 4.09 -11.73 12.77
C ALA A 201 3.71 -11.10 14.13
N SER A 202 4.36 -10.04 14.59
CA SER A 202 4.13 -9.42 15.91
C SER A 202 3.79 -7.92 15.81
N PRO A 203 2.97 -7.37 16.71
CA PRO A 203 2.70 -5.94 16.74
C PRO A 203 3.93 -5.14 17.18
N LEU A 204 4.20 -4.04 16.49
CA LEU A 204 5.09 -2.97 16.93
C LEU A 204 4.42 -2.09 17.98
N ALA A 205 3.13 -1.79 17.79
CA ALA A 205 2.32 -0.97 18.69
C ALA A 205 0.83 -1.34 18.60
N THR A 206 0.07 -1.04 19.65
CA THR A 206 -1.38 -1.29 19.72
C THR A 206 -2.08 -0.09 20.36
N ALA A 207 -3.26 0.27 19.88
CA ALA A 207 -4.08 1.36 20.43
C ALA A 207 -5.58 1.04 20.34
N ASN A 208 -6.38 1.51 21.31
CA ASN A 208 -7.84 1.38 21.36
C ASN A 208 -8.54 2.73 21.17
#